data_AF-A0A2W4KSV6-F1
#
_entry.id   AF-A0A2W4KSV6-F1
#
_cell.length_a   1.000
_cell.length_b   1.000
_cell.length_c   1.000
_cell.angle_alpha   90.00
_cell.angle_beta   90.00
_cell.angle_gamma   90.00
#
_symmetry.space_group_name_H-M   'P 1'
#
loop_
_entity.id
_entity.type
_entity.pdbx_description
1 polymer ?
#
loop_
_entity_poly.entity_id
_entity_poly.type
_entity_poly.pdbx_seq_one_letter_code
_entity_poly.pdbx_strand_id
1 'polypeptide(L)'
;MPDLVLRAARSTDASLRVSPTDTEVYAYDYTRTGKADLLLEARVSFDLHRLLFAPEEIAIERLRLERARERERLIERVLGHLLAWERGKVRLLDPELDAEARRKGEAEVTAAALALEALTDGEFSAELARGAFDGGAAPSAR
;
A
#
# COMPACT_ATOMS: atom_id res chain seq x y z
N MET A 1 7.49 -21.39 -5.83
CA MET A 1 8.70 -22.24 -5.77
C MET A 1 8.75 -23.06 -7.04
N PRO A 2 9.92 -23.29 -7.65
CA PRO A 2 10.02 -24.09 -8.87
C PRO A 2 9.78 -25.57 -8.60
N ASP A 3 9.19 -26.25 -9.58
CA ASP A 3 9.04 -27.70 -9.56
C ASP A 3 10.28 -28.35 -10.19
N LEU A 4 10.86 -29.33 -9.49
CA LEU A 4 12.01 -30.11 -9.94
C LEU A 4 11.60 -31.56 -10.17
N VAL A 5 11.78 -32.04 -11.40
CA VAL A 5 11.61 -33.46 -11.74
C VAL A 5 12.98 -34.03 -12.11
N LEU A 6 13.44 -35.01 -11.33
CA LEU A 6 14.68 -35.73 -11.58
C LEU A 6 14.34 -37.16 -12.00
N ARG A 7 14.94 -37.64 -13.09
CA ARG A 7 14.85 -39.02 -13.55
C ARG A 7 16.26 -39.59 -13.68
N ALA A 8 16.49 -40.73 -13.04
CA ALA A 8 17.73 -41.48 -13.15
C ALA A 8 17.41 -42.90 -13.60
N ALA A 9 18.14 -43.40 -14.60
CA ALA A 9 18.02 -44.79 -15.07
C ALA A 9 19.40 -45.42 -15.16
N ARG A 10 19.51 -46.70 -14.79
CA ARG A 10 20.75 -47.46 -14.89
C ARG A 10 20.51 -48.75 -15.67
N SER A 11 21.26 -48.97 -16.73
CA SER A 11 21.25 -50.21 -17.50
C SER A 11 22.60 -50.92 -17.36
N THR A 12 22.59 -52.24 -17.29
CA THR A 12 23.81 -53.05 -17.32
C THR A 12 23.64 -54.11 -18.39
N ASP A 13 24.31 -53.92 -19.52
CA ASP A 13 24.42 -54.94 -20.56
C ASP A 13 25.88 -55.44 -20.66
N ALA A 14 26.03 -56.73 -20.94
CA ALA A 14 27.31 -57.41 -21.12
C ALA A 14 27.39 -58.04 -22.52
N SER A 15 26.90 -57.33 -23.54
CA SER A 15 26.99 -57.76 -24.93
C SER A 15 27.95 -56.87 -25.72
N LEU A 16 28.98 -57.48 -26.31
CA LEU A 16 29.96 -56.80 -27.15
C LEU A 16 29.35 -56.60 -28.55
N ARG A 17 28.85 -55.40 -28.85
CA ARG A 17 28.44 -55.02 -30.20
C ARG A 17 29.26 -53.84 -30.70
N VAL A 18 29.87 -54.01 -31.86
CA VAL A 18 30.56 -52.96 -32.62
C VAL A 18 29.55 -52.40 -33.62
N SER A 19 29.23 -51.12 -33.48
CA SER A 19 28.52 -50.37 -34.52
C SER A 19 29.33 -49.12 -34.83
N PRO A 20 29.82 -48.94 -36.08
CA PRO A 20 30.46 -47.71 -36.48
C PRO A 20 29.39 -46.65 -36.71
N THR A 21 29.58 -45.44 -36.18
CA THR A 21 28.72 -44.30 -36.52
C THR A 21 29.60 -43.15 -36.96
N ASP A 22 29.50 -42.81 -38.24
CA ASP A 22 30.05 -41.59 -38.82
C ASP A 22 29.14 -40.40 -38.51
N THR A 23 29.79 -39.28 -38.20
CA THR A 23 29.33 -37.87 -38.28
C THR A 23 28.30 -37.32 -37.28
N GLU A 24 28.87 -36.50 -36.37
CA GLU A 24 28.52 -35.11 -36.02
C GLU A 24 27.15 -34.79 -35.38
N VAL A 25 27.16 -34.44 -34.09
CA VAL A 25 26.80 -33.10 -33.53
C VAL A 25 27.40 -33.02 -32.11
N TYR A 26 27.99 -31.88 -31.75
CA TYR A 26 28.64 -31.55 -30.47
C TYR A 26 27.98 -32.18 -29.22
N ALA A 27 28.51 -33.34 -28.82
CA ALA A 27 28.26 -33.94 -27.52
C ALA A 27 29.60 -34.49 -27.02
N TYR A 28 30.01 -34.07 -25.83
CA TYR A 28 31.17 -34.64 -25.14
C TYR A 28 30.87 -36.11 -24.83
N ASP A 29 31.31 -37.02 -25.71
CA ASP A 29 31.10 -38.45 -25.50
C ASP A 29 32.40 -39.11 -25.05
N TYR A 30 32.48 -39.40 -23.75
CA TYR A 30 33.57 -40.17 -23.15
C TYR A 30 33.20 -41.65 -23.18
N THR A 31 33.47 -42.35 -24.28
CA THR A 31 33.27 -43.80 -24.34
C THR A 31 34.46 -44.54 -23.73
N ARG A 32 34.40 -44.77 -22.40
CA ARG A 32 35.22 -45.77 -21.72
C ARG A 32 34.46 -47.09 -21.71
N THR A 33 34.87 -48.01 -22.58
CA THR A 33 34.27 -49.34 -22.70
C THR A 33 34.39 -50.13 -21.40
N GLY A 34 33.21 -50.52 -20.89
CA GLY A 34 33.02 -51.37 -19.72
C GLY A 34 32.38 -50.63 -18.54
N LYS A 35 31.12 -50.98 -18.27
CA LYS A 35 30.31 -50.77 -17.04
C LYS A 35 29.18 -49.76 -17.17
N ALA A 36 27.96 -50.29 -17.02
CA ALA A 36 26.74 -49.65 -16.55
C ALA A 36 26.42 -48.25 -17.10
N ASP A 37 25.46 -48.16 -18.01
CA ASP A 37 24.94 -46.88 -18.50
C ASP A 37 24.11 -46.21 -17.41
N LEU A 38 24.41 -44.95 -17.10
CA LEU A 38 23.67 -44.13 -16.15
C LEU A 38 23.12 -42.91 -16.90
N LEU A 39 21.79 -42.82 -17.03
CA LEU A 39 21.10 -41.65 -17.57
C LEU A 39 20.59 -40.79 -16.41
N LEU A 40 20.89 -39.50 -16.43
CA LEU A 40 20.39 -38.51 -15.47
C LEU A 40 19.71 -37.37 -16.23
N GLU A 41 18.40 -37.23 -16.08
CA GLU A 41 17.61 -36.14 -16.65
C GLU A 41 17.04 -35.28 -15.52
N ALA A 42 17.26 -33.97 -15.57
CA ALA A 42 16.65 -33.01 -14.65
C ALA A 42 15.81 -31.99 -15.43
N ARG A 43 14.58 -31.75 -14.99
CA ARG A 43 13.68 -30.72 -15.51
C ARG A 43 13.30 -29.77 -14.39
N VAL A 44 13.48 -28.47 -14.63
CA VAL A 44 13.06 -27.39 -13.73
C VAL A 44 11.93 -26.60 -14.40
N SER A 45 10.83 -26.38 -13.70
CA SER A 45 9.70 -25.59 -14.17
C SER A 45 9.43 -24.42 -13.23
N PHE A 46 9.36 -23.21 -13.79
CA PHE A 46 9.06 -21.98 -13.05
C PHE A 46 7.65 -21.51 -13.39
N ASP A 47 6.81 -21.31 -12.37
CA ASP A 47 5.54 -20.59 -12.51
C ASP A 47 5.79 -19.09 -12.34
N LEU A 48 5.98 -18.40 -13.46
CA LEU A 48 6.28 -16.97 -13.53
C LEU A 48 5.04 -16.08 -13.25
N HIS A 49 3.82 -16.64 -13.25
CA HIS A 49 2.60 -15.87 -13.03
C HIS A 49 2.50 -15.33 -11.59
N ARG A 50 2.98 -16.11 -10.60
CA ARG A 50 3.02 -15.70 -9.18
C ARG A 50 4.17 -14.75 -8.82
N LEU A 51 5.19 -14.65 -9.67
CA LEU A 51 6.35 -13.79 -9.43
C LEU A 51 6.14 -12.36 -9.95
N LEU A 52 5.32 -12.19 -10.98
CA LEU A 52 5.04 -10.88 -11.60
C LEU A 52 3.78 -10.21 -11.07
N PHE A 53 2.83 -10.99 -10.53
CA PHE A 53 1.59 -10.48 -9.95
C PHE A 53 1.36 -11.13 -8.58
N ALA A 54 2.06 -10.62 -7.58
CA ALA A 54 1.76 -10.95 -6.19
C ALA A 54 0.39 -10.31 -5.85
N PRO A 55 -0.67 -11.09 -5.59
CA PRO A 55 -1.99 -10.53 -5.18
C PRO A 55 -1.90 -9.63 -3.95
N GLU A 56 -0.82 -9.73 -3.18
CA GLU A 56 -0.44 -8.87 -2.07
C GLU A 56 -0.24 -7.40 -2.48
N GLU A 57 0.27 -7.13 -3.69
CA GLU A 57 0.50 -5.77 -4.19
C GLU A 57 -0.83 -5.04 -4.43
N ILE A 58 -1.83 -5.74 -4.95
CA ILE A 58 -3.19 -5.21 -5.13
C ILE A 58 -3.84 -4.88 -3.76
N ALA A 59 -3.61 -5.70 -2.74
CA ALA A 59 -4.14 -5.46 -1.41
C ALA A 59 -3.53 -4.20 -0.75
N ILE A 60 -2.21 -4.01 -0.91
CA ILE A 60 -1.51 -2.82 -0.39
C ILE A 60 -2.00 -1.55 -1.09
N GLU A 61 -2.16 -1.57 -2.41
CA GLU A 61 -2.67 -0.42 -3.15
C GLU A 61 -4.13 -0.08 -2.78
N ARG A 62 -4.97 -1.09 -2.54
CA ARG A 62 -6.32 -0.85 -2.02
C ARG A 62 -6.31 -0.19 -0.65
N LEU A 63 -5.48 -0.67 0.28
CA LEU A 63 -5.34 -0.06 1.61
C LEU A 63 -4.82 1.39 1.53
N ARG A 64 -3.91 1.69 0.59
CA ARG A 64 -3.42 3.05 0.34
C ARG A 64 -4.54 3.96 -0.15
N LEU A 65 -5.35 3.50 -1.09
CA LEU A 65 -6.51 4.24 -1.60
C LEU A 65 -7.57 4.45 -0.51
N GLU A 66 -7.84 3.43 0.31
CA GLU A 66 -8.77 3.54 1.44
C GLU A 66 -8.28 4.58 2.46
N ARG A 67 -7.00 4.52 2.84
CA ARG A 67 -6.40 5.51 3.73
C ARG A 67 -6.46 6.93 3.15
N ALA A 68 -6.23 7.09 1.86
CA ALA A 68 -6.32 8.38 1.19
C ALA A 68 -7.75 8.93 1.24
N ARG A 69 -8.76 8.09 0.98
CA ARG A 69 -10.18 8.45 1.07
C ARG A 69 -10.60 8.81 2.48
N GLU A 70 -10.18 8.04 3.48
CA GLU A 70 -10.49 8.37 4.89
C GLU A 70 -9.83 9.69 5.31
N ARG A 71 -8.61 9.96 4.84
CA ARG A 71 -7.95 11.24 5.07
C ARG A 71 -8.70 12.39 4.41
N GLU A 72 -9.15 12.23 3.17
CA GLU A 72 -9.92 13.24 2.45
C GLU A 72 -11.24 13.55 3.19
N ARG A 73 -11.98 12.52 3.62
CA ARG A 73 -13.20 12.69 4.42
C ARG A 73 -12.94 13.38 5.75
N LEU A 74 -11.84 13.05 6.42
CA LEU A 74 -11.46 13.73 7.66
C LEU A 74 -11.19 15.22 7.41
N ILE A 75 -10.42 15.54 6.36
CA ILE A 75 -10.14 16.93 5.96
C ILE A 75 -11.43 17.68 5.66
N GLU A 76 -12.33 17.09 4.86
CA GLU A 76 -13.61 17.70 4.50
C GLU A 76 -14.45 18.00 5.75
N ARG A 77 -14.53 17.06 6.70
CA ARG A 77 -15.25 17.24 7.96
C ARG A 77 -14.64 18.34 8.82
N VAL A 78 -13.32 18.35 8.97
CA VAL A 78 -12.60 19.39 9.74
C VAL A 78 -12.85 20.76 9.12
N LEU A 79 -12.67 20.91 7.80
CA LEU A 79 -12.92 22.17 7.11
C LEU A 79 -14.40 22.62 7.22
N GLY A 80 -15.33 21.67 7.10
CA GLY A 80 -16.75 21.93 7.27
C GLY A 80 -17.09 22.52 8.65
N HIS A 81 -16.57 21.91 9.72
CA HIS A 81 -16.77 22.40 11.07
C HIS A 81 -16.03 23.71 11.35
N LEU A 82 -14.82 23.89 10.82
CA LEU A 82 -14.05 25.12 10.97
C LEU A 82 -14.78 26.32 10.36
N LEU A 83 -15.29 26.15 9.14
CA LEU A 83 -16.08 27.20 8.47
C LEU A 83 -17.43 27.44 9.15
N ALA A 84 -18.05 26.40 9.73
CA ALA A 84 -19.27 26.57 10.51
C ALA A 84 -18.99 27.40 11.79
N TRP A 85 -17.91 27.10 12.49
CA TRP A 85 -17.48 27.81 13.69
C TRP A 85 -17.17 29.29 13.39
N GLU A 86 -16.35 29.58 12.37
CA GLU A 86 -16.01 30.97 12.03
C GLU A 86 -17.23 31.78 11.58
N ARG A 87 -18.06 31.23 10.68
CA ARG A 87 -19.28 31.92 10.23
C ARG A 87 -20.26 32.14 11.38
N GLY A 88 -20.36 31.18 12.30
CA GLY A 88 -21.19 31.30 13.49
C GLY A 88 -20.70 32.42 14.42
N LYS A 89 -19.38 32.50 14.67
CA LYS A 89 -18.79 33.62 15.43
C LYS A 89 -19.10 34.97 14.80
N VAL A 90 -18.89 35.11 13.49
CA VAL A 90 -19.17 36.36 12.77
C VAL A 90 -20.65 36.72 12.87
N ARG A 91 -21.57 35.74 12.73
CA ARG A 91 -23.01 35.96 12.86
C ARG A 91 -23.40 36.47 14.25
N LEU A 92 -22.76 35.95 15.31
CA LEU A 92 -23.04 36.36 16.69
C LEU A 92 -22.62 37.79 17.01
N LEU A 93 -21.78 38.42 16.17
CA LEU A 93 -21.42 39.84 16.30
C LEU A 93 -22.56 40.77 15.86
N ASP A 94 -23.61 40.26 15.21
CA ASP A 94 -24.75 41.06 14.79
C ASP A 94 -25.54 41.58 16.01
N PRO A 95 -25.60 42.92 16.21
CA PRO A 95 -26.32 43.50 17.34
C PRO A 95 -27.84 43.36 17.20
N GLU A 96 -28.37 43.23 15.98
CA GLU A 96 -29.81 43.11 15.72
C GLU A 96 -30.33 41.69 15.91
N LEU A 97 -29.44 40.73 16.19
CA LEU A 97 -29.81 39.34 16.40
C LEU A 97 -30.72 39.18 17.62
N ASP A 98 -31.88 38.57 17.42
CA ASP A 98 -32.82 38.29 18.49
C ASP A 98 -32.24 37.29 19.51
N ALA A 99 -32.84 37.25 20.71
CA ALA A 99 -32.31 36.45 21.82
C ALA A 99 -32.38 34.93 21.56
N GLU A 100 -33.35 34.45 20.77
CA GLU A 100 -33.48 33.03 20.47
C GLU A 100 -32.47 32.59 19.40
N ALA A 101 -32.35 33.37 18.33
CA ALA A 101 -31.37 33.21 17.28
C ALA A 101 -29.93 33.31 17.84
N ARG A 102 -29.68 34.20 18.80
CA ARG A 102 -28.40 34.29 19.50
C ARG A 102 -28.08 33.01 20.28
N ARG A 103 -28.99 32.52 21.13
CA ARG A 103 -28.79 31.26 21.87
C ARG A 103 -28.55 30.08 20.94
N LYS A 104 -29.31 29.99 19.84
CA LYS A 104 -29.12 28.93 18.84
C LYS A 104 -27.74 29.04 18.18
N GLY A 105 -27.33 30.24 17.77
CA GLY A 105 -26.03 30.50 17.17
C GLY A 105 -24.87 30.16 18.11
N GLU A 106 -24.97 30.49 19.41
CA GLU A 106 -23.99 30.13 20.42
C GLU A 106 -23.85 28.61 20.57
N ALA A 107 -24.98 27.88 20.58
CA ALA A 107 -24.98 26.43 20.63
C ALA A 107 -24.35 25.81 19.38
N GLU A 108 -24.64 26.34 18.18
CA GLU A 108 -24.05 25.89 16.91
C GLU A 108 -22.53 26.13 16.87
N VAL A 109 -22.07 27.30 17.31
CA VAL A 109 -20.64 27.62 17.42
C VAL A 109 -19.94 26.69 18.39
N THR A 110 -20.54 26.46 19.56
CA THR A 110 -20.00 25.55 20.57
C THR A 110 -19.93 24.11 20.05
N ALA A 111 -20.97 23.64 19.37
CA ALA A 111 -21.00 22.31 18.78
C ALA A 111 -19.92 22.14 17.69
N ALA A 112 -19.72 23.15 16.85
CA ALA A 112 -18.68 23.14 15.83
C ALA A 112 -17.27 23.10 16.46
N ALA A 113 -17.03 23.89 17.52
CA ALA A 113 -15.76 23.86 18.26
C ALA A 113 -15.49 22.49 18.88
N LEU A 114 -16.48 21.89 19.57
CA LEU A 114 -16.32 20.54 20.16
C LEU A 114 -16.07 19.46 19.10
N ALA A 115 -16.71 19.57 17.93
CA ALA A 115 -16.45 18.66 16.82
C ALA A 115 -15.00 18.79 16.31
N LEU A 116 -14.47 20.03 16.23
CA LEU A 116 -13.08 20.27 15.86
C LEU A 116 -12.12 19.69 16.90
N GLU A 117 -12.38 19.88 18.20
CA GLU A 117 -11.56 19.26 19.26
C GLU A 117 -11.48 17.74 19.10
N ALA A 118 -12.64 17.10 18.90
CA ALA A 118 -12.69 15.64 18.74
C ALA A 118 -12.01 15.13 17.46
N LEU A 119 -12.11 15.88 16.36
CA LEU A 119 -11.51 15.49 15.07
C LEU A 119 -10.02 15.79 14.98
N THR A 120 -9.53 16.75 15.75
CA THR A 120 -8.15 17.22 15.72
C THR A 120 -7.33 16.80 16.94
N ASP A 121 -7.94 16.05 17.87
CA ASP A 121 -7.30 15.57 19.10
C ASP A 121 -6.70 16.71 19.94
N GLY A 122 -7.47 17.79 20.11
CA GLY A 122 -7.05 18.95 20.90
C GLY A 122 -6.23 20.00 20.14
N GLU A 123 -5.79 19.72 18.92
CA GLU A 123 -4.91 20.61 18.17
C GLU A 123 -5.61 21.93 17.78
N PHE A 124 -6.93 21.91 17.57
CA PHE A 124 -7.70 23.12 17.29
C PHE A 124 -7.59 24.17 18.42
N SER A 125 -7.86 23.78 19.67
CA SER A 125 -7.64 24.65 20.83
C SER A 125 -6.19 25.08 20.98
N ALA A 126 -5.25 24.18 20.69
CA ALA A 126 -3.83 24.49 20.78
C ALA A 126 -3.42 25.58 19.76
N GLU A 127 -3.93 25.53 18.54
CA GLU A 127 -3.69 26.56 17.52
C GLU A 127 -4.39 27.89 17.85
N LEU A 128 -5.58 27.85 18.44
CA LEU A 128 -6.24 29.06 18.94
C LEU A 128 -5.39 29.73 20.02
N ALA A 129 -4.83 28.96 20.96
CA ALA A 129 -3.94 29.49 21.99
C ALA A 129 -2.63 30.08 21.41
N ARG A 130 -2.22 29.63 20.22
CA ARG A 130 -1.08 30.18 19.47
C ARG A 130 -1.43 31.42 18.64
N GLY A 131 -2.71 31.81 18.57
CA GLY A 131 -3.18 32.98 17.82
C GLY A 131 -3.33 32.73 16.32
N ALA A 132 -3.49 31.48 15.88
CA ALA A 132 -3.55 31.11 14.46
C ALA A 132 -4.68 31.82 13.67
N PHE A 133 -5.69 32.35 14.38
CA PHE A 133 -6.89 32.96 13.79
C PHE A 133 -7.09 34.43 14.15
N ASP A 134 -6.10 35.08 14.77
CA ASP A 134 -6.21 36.47 15.25
C ASP A 134 -6.09 37.55 14.14
N GLY A 135 -5.99 37.15 12.87
CA GLY A 135 -6.19 38.05 11.73
C GLY A 135 -5.22 39.24 11.61
N GLY A 136 -4.04 39.22 12.27
CA GLY A 136 -3.25 40.45 12.46
C GLY A 136 -1.72 40.36 12.60
N ALA A 137 -1.05 39.23 12.36
CA ALA A 137 0.42 39.23 12.32
C ALA A 137 1.01 38.16 11.40
N ALA A 138 1.67 38.60 10.32
CA ALA A 138 2.79 37.86 9.74
C ALA A 138 4.10 38.55 10.20
N PRO A 139 5.28 37.87 10.15
CA PRO A 139 5.58 36.47 10.43
C PRO A 139 6.68 36.36 11.51
N SER A 140 6.94 35.16 12.05
CA SER A 140 8.26 34.86 12.62
C SER A 140 8.84 33.62 11.96
N ALA A 141 9.70 33.87 10.97
CA ALA A 141 10.67 32.88 10.50
C ALA A 141 11.66 32.58 11.62
N ARG A 142 11.86 31.30 11.93
CA ARG A 142 13.14 30.72 12.36
C ARG A 142 13.23 29.29 11.86
#